data_AF-R2PQ41-F1
#
_entry.id   AF-R2PQ41-F1
#
_cell.length_a   1.000
_cell.length_b   1.000
_cell.length_c   1.000
_cell.angle_alpha   90.00
_cell.angle_beta   90.00
_cell.angle_gamma   90.00
#
_symmetry.space_group_name_H-M   'P 1'
#
loop_
_entity.id
_entity.type
_entity.pdbx_description
1 polymer ?
#
loop_
_entity_poly.entity_id
_entity_poly.type
_entity_poly.pdbx_seq_one_letter_code
_entity_poly.pdbx_strand_id
1 'polypeptide(L)'
;MMNEDGFLQLYTELQKIFSEEDLQELLIYPDDQQRFLVFHQKGMYVLENTAKKPFRYYPTSLLKPCSVYSCAGNFQLVIETIGGHTFKLLFEEQSKAYQVMTALMEIMT
;
A
#
# COMPACT_ATOMS: atom_id res chain seq x y z
N MET A 1 -7.45 -13.30 7.59
CA MET A 1 -8.61 -12.60 6.99
C MET A 1 -8.94 -11.42 7.86
N MET A 2 -9.20 -10.26 7.25
CA MET A 2 -9.68 -9.08 7.95
C MET A 2 -11.13 -9.31 8.37
N ASN A 3 -11.50 -8.95 9.60
CA ASN A 3 -12.89 -8.96 10.02
C ASN A 3 -13.62 -7.73 9.46
N GLU A 4 -14.93 -7.81 9.27
CA GLU A 4 -15.76 -6.72 8.72
C GLU A 4 -15.58 -5.40 9.50
N ASP A 5 -15.39 -5.49 10.82
CA ASP A 5 -15.13 -4.34 11.69
C ASP A 5 -13.83 -3.59 11.33
N GLY A 6 -12.76 -4.32 10.99
CA GLY A 6 -11.49 -3.72 10.58
C GLY A 6 -11.58 -3.02 9.23
N PHE A 7 -12.39 -3.57 8.31
CA PHE A 7 -12.67 -2.93 7.02
C PHE A 7 -13.45 -1.64 7.18
N LEU A 8 -14.50 -1.65 8.00
CA LEU A 8 -15.31 -0.46 8.21
C LEU A 8 -14.50 0.67 8.87
N GLN A 9 -13.63 0.33 9.83
CA GLN A 9 -12.71 1.31 10.44
C GLN A 9 -11.73 1.89 9.42
N LEU A 10 -11.10 1.04 8.60
CA LEU A 10 -10.20 1.48 7.53
C LEU A 10 -10.92 2.45 6.58
N TYR A 11 -12.11 2.08 6.11
CA TYR A 11 -12.91 2.90 5.21
C TYR A 11 -13.30 4.25 5.83
N THR A 12 -13.74 4.26 7.09
CA THR A 12 -14.09 5.49 7.83
C THR A 12 -12.89 6.43 7.96
N GLU A 13 -11.69 5.89 8.17
CA GLU A 13 -10.47 6.70 8.29
C GLU A 13 -10.02 7.23 6.92
N LEU A 14 -10.21 6.48 5.84
CA LEU A 14 -9.93 6.94 4.47
C LEU A 14 -10.89 8.06 4.02
N GLN A 15 -12.17 7.98 4.39
CA GLN A 15 -13.16 9.04 4.12
C GLN A 15 -12.82 10.40 4.74
N LYS A 16 -11.95 10.45 5.75
CA LYS A 16 -11.47 11.71 6.35
C LYS A 16 -10.38 12.39 5.52
N ILE A 17 -9.77 11.67 4.59
CA ILE A 17 -8.58 12.09 3.84
C ILE A 17 -8.91 12.28 2.35
N PHE A 18 -9.75 11.41 1.81
CA PHE A 18 -10.03 11.32 0.38
C PHE A 18 -11.46 11.75 0.09
N SER A 19 -11.67 12.33 -1.10
CA SER A 19 -13.02 12.53 -1.64
C SER A 19 -13.65 11.17 -2.00
N GLU A 20 -14.98 11.13 -2.16
CA GLU A 20 -15.66 9.90 -2.58
C GLU A 20 -15.18 9.37 -3.94
N GLU A 21 -14.77 10.27 -4.83
CA GLU A 21 -14.19 9.94 -6.14
C GLU A 21 -12.80 9.31 -5.96
N ASP A 22 -11.92 9.96 -5.17
CA ASP A 22 -10.56 9.46 -4.92
C ASP A 22 -10.57 8.09 -4.21
N LEU A 23 -11.56 7.83 -3.34
CA LEU A 23 -11.70 6.54 -2.63
C LEU A 23 -11.85 5.35 -3.57
N GLN A 24 -12.48 5.54 -4.74
CA GLN A 24 -12.70 4.46 -5.71
C GLN A 24 -11.42 4.11 -6.49
N GLU A 25 -10.44 5.00 -6.48
CA GLU A 25 -9.17 4.84 -7.20
C GLU A 25 -8.03 4.35 -6.30
N LEU A 26 -8.28 4.16 -5.00
CA LEU A 26 -7.28 3.69 -4.06
C LEU A 26 -6.90 2.24 -4.30
N LEU A 27 -5.59 1.99 -4.38
CA LEU A 27 -5.03 0.64 -4.32
C LEU A 27 -4.62 0.35 -2.87
N ILE A 28 -5.22 -0.68 -2.26
CA ILE A 28 -5.01 -1.01 -0.85
C ILE A 28 -4.44 -2.43 -0.74
N TYR A 29 -3.26 -2.55 -0.12
CA TYR A 29 -2.62 -3.83 0.09
C TYR A 29 -2.12 -3.99 1.53
N PRO A 30 -2.34 -5.15 2.17
CA PRO A 30 -1.66 -5.47 3.41
C PRO A 30 -0.20 -5.82 3.15
N ASP A 31 0.70 -5.28 3.97
CA ASP A 31 2.11 -5.66 3.93
C ASP A 31 2.42 -6.84 4.86
N ASP A 32 3.68 -7.30 4.82
CA ASP A 32 4.18 -8.40 5.65
C ASP A 32 4.18 -8.12 7.17
N GLN A 33 3.94 -6.88 7.58
CA GLN A 33 3.82 -6.45 8.97
C GLN A 33 2.37 -6.14 9.38
N GLN A 34 1.38 -6.56 8.57
CA GLN A 34 -0.05 -6.32 8.82
C GLN A 34 -0.42 -4.82 8.85
N ARG A 35 0.33 -3.98 8.14
CA ARG A 35 -0.01 -2.59 7.86
C ARG A 35 -0.76 -2.52 6.54
N PHE A 36 -1.67 -1.58 6.40
CA PHE A 36 -2.30 -1.29 5.11
C PHE A 36 -1.51 -0.20 4.40
N LEU A 37 -0.99 -0.53 3.23
CA LEU A 37 -0.43 0.42 2.29
C LEU A 37 -1.56 0.86 1.37
N VAL A 38 -1.85 2.16 1.38
CA VAL A 38 -2.90 2.78 0.58
C VAL A 38 -2.23 3.70 -0.41
N PHE A 39 -2.30 3.35 -1.68
CA PHE A 39 -1.68 4.09 -2.76
C PHE A 39 -2.69 4.97 -3.46
N HIS A 40 -2.26 6.18 -3.75
CA HIS A 40 -3.02 7.23 -4.42
C HIS A 40 -2.07 7.98 -5.36
N GLN A 41 -2.59 8.70 -6.35
CA GLN A 41 -1.78 9.47 -7.30
C GLN A 41 -0.75 10.41 -6.68
N LYS A 42 -1.06 10.95 -5.49
CA LYS A 42 -0.16 11.88 -4.78
C LYS A 42 0.92 11.17 -3.95
N GLY A 43 0.77 9.88 -3.66
CA GLY A 43 1.70 9.10 -2.87
C GLY A 43 1.07 7.93 -2.12
N MET A 44 1.76 7.47 -1.08
CA MET A 44 1.39 6.31 -0.30
C MET A 44 1.12 6.67 1.16
N TYR A 45 -0.01 6.19 1.68
CA TYR A 45 -0.34 6.22 3.09
C TYR A 45 -0.07 4.85 3.73
N VAL A 46 0.38 4.85 4.97
CA VAL A 46 0.59 3.64 5.77
C VAL A 46 -0.31 3.72 6.98
N LEU A 47 -1.19 2.72 7.12
CA LEU A 47 -2.12 2.59 8.22
C LEU A 47 -1.74 1.38 9.08
N GLU A 48 -1.55 1.62 10.36
CA GLU A 48 -1.32 0.58 11.35
C GLU A 48 -2.68 0.04 11.84
N ASN A 49 -2.78 -1.28 12.02
CA ASN A 49 -4.02 -1.98 12.38
C ASN A 49 -4.62 -1.55 13.75
N THR A 50 -3.91 -0.72 14.53
CA THR A 50 -4.40 -0.14 15.78
C THR A 50 -4.99 1.25 15.54
N ALA A 51 -6.32 1.29 15.36
CA ALA A 51 -7.15 2.43 14.99
C ALA A 51 -7.08 3.70 15.89
N LYS A 52 -5.92 4.33 16.10
CA LYS A 52 -5.79 5.54 16.95
C LYS A 52 -4.83 6.65 16.48
N LYS A 53 -4.18 6.54 15.31
CA LYS A 53 -3.11 7.42 14.70
C LYS A 53 -1.67 6.89 14.87
N PRO A 54 -0.70 7.31 14.02
CA PRO A 54 -0.82 8.18 12.85
C PRO A 54 -0.61 7.46 11.52
N PHE A 55 -1.44 7.83 10.56
CA PHE A 55 -1.12 7.75 9.14
C PHE A 55 0.27 8.28 8.87
N ARG A 56 1.16 7.46 8.32
CA ARG A 56 2.36 8.00 7.67
C ARG A 56 2.03 8.23 6.22
N TYR A 57 2.24 9.45 5.75
CA TYR A 57 2.10 9.80 4.35
C TYR A 57 3.47 10.01 3.72
N TYR A 58 3.69 9.37 2.58
CA TYR A 58 4.86 9.52 1.75
C TYR A 58 4.43 10.00 0.37
N PRO A 59 4.68 11.27 0.00
CA PRO A 59 4.42 11.73 -1.36
C PRO A 59 5.24 10.93 -2.35
N THR A 60 4.76 10.81 -3.59
CA THR A 60 5.43 10.05 -4.67
C THR A 60 6.89 10.46 -4.85
N SER A 61 7.22 11.73 -4.66
CA SER A 61 8.60 12.26 -4.74
C SER A 61 9.56 11.69 -3.68
N LEU A 62 9.05 11.07 -2.61
CA LEU A 62 9.83 10.42 -1.57
C LEU A 62 9.85 8.89 -1.70
N LEU A 63 9.22 8.32 -2.74
CA LEU A 63 9.23 6.90 -3.04
C LEU A 63 10.31 6.57 -4.08
N LYS A 64 11.01 5.47 -3.88
CA LYS A 64 11.90 4.89 -4.87
C LYS A 64 11.10 4.05 -5.87
N PRO A 65 11.64 3.77 -7.07
CA PRO A 65 11.05 2.80 -7.98
C PRO A 65 10.82 1.45 -7.28
N CYS A 66 9.63 0.88 -7.48
CA CYS A 66 9.28 -0.42 -6.90
C CYS A 66 10.10 -1.54 -7.55
N SER A 67 10.33 -2.62 -6.81
CA SER A 67 11.09 -3.78 -7.31
C SER A 67 10.46 -5.09 -6.85
N VAL A 68 10.48 -6.11 -7.72
CA VAL A 68 10.00 -7.46 -7.40
C VAL A 68 11.19 -8.40 -7.21
N TYR A 69 11.21 -9.12 -6.09
CA TYR A 69 12.22 -10.11 -5.76
C TYR A 69 11.57 -11.48 -5.51
N SER A 70 12.26 -12.57 -5.87
CA SER A 70 11.88 -13.91 -5.42
C SER A 70 12.52 -14.21 -4.07
N CYS A 71 11.75 -14.71 -3.12
CA CYS A 71 12.23 -15.05 -1.78
C CYS A 71 11.44 -16.23 -1.18
N ALA A 72 12.15 -17.31 -0.81
CA ALA A 72 11.59 -18.46 -0.10
C ALA A 72 10.29 -19.04 -0.72
N GLY A 73 10.22 -19.10 -2.06
CA GLY A 73 9.05 -19.62 -2.78
C GLY A 73 7.93 -18.60 -3.03
N ASN A 74 8.08 -17.36 -2.56
CA ASN A 74 7.16 -16.26 -2.79
C ASN A 74 7.82 -15.14 -3.61
N PHE A 75 7.01 -14.16 -4.01
CA PHE A 75 7.44 -12.93 -4.68
C PHE A 75 7.15 -11.73 -3.78
N GLN A 76 8.16 -10.87 -3.60
CA GLN A 76 8.09 -9.68 -2.76
C GLN A 76 8.12 -8.46 -3.66
N LEU A 77 7.04 -7.70 -3.70
CA LEU A 77 7.06 -6.34 -4.23
C LEU A 77 7.51 -5.41 -3.10
N VAL A 78 8.67 -4.80 -3.29
CA VAL A 78 9.31 -3.94 -2.32
C VAL A 78 9.07 -2.49 -2.69
N ILE A 79 8.54 -1.75 -1.73
CA ILE A 79 8.34 -0.30 -1.79
C ILE A 79 9.30 0.32 -0.78
N GLU A 80 10.17 1.21 -1.27
CA GLU A 80 11.16 1.90 -0.44
C GLU A 80 10.94 3.40 -0.48
N THR A 81 11.19 4.07 0.64
CA THR A 81 11.27 5.53 0.69
C THR A 81 12.72 5.99 0.57
N ILE A 82 12.93 7.23 0.13
CA ILE A 82 14.26 7.87 0.13
C ILE A 82 14.85 7.91 1.55
N GLY A 83 14.01 7.98 2.59
CA GLY A 83 14.39 7.93 3.99
C GLY A 83 14.75 6.52 4.53
N GLY A 84 14.75 5.49 3.68
CA GLY A 84 15.14 4.12 4.06
C GLY A 84 14.05 3.31 4.74
N HIS A 85 12.77 3.74 4.68
CA HIS A 85 11.66 2.89 5.11
C HIS A 85 11.32 1.88 4.01
N THR A 86 11.10 0.64 4.39
CA THR A 86 10.79 -0.45 3.46
C THR A 86 9.47 -1.11 3.84
N PHE A 87 8.65 -1.34 2.83
CA PHE A 87 7.37 -2.04 2.90
C PHE A 87 7.36 -3.17 1.88
N LYS A 88 6.74 -4.30 2.21
CA LYS A 88 6.79 -5.51 1.38
C LYS A 88 5.40 -6.09 1.21
N LEU A 89 4.98 -6.22 -0.04
CA LEU A 89 3.77 -6.95 -0.42
C LEU A 89 4.18 -8.35 -0.87
N LEU A 90 3.56 -9.37 -0.28
CA LEU A 90 3.87 -10.77 -0.54
C LEU A 90 2.85 -11.37 -1.51
N PHE A 91 3.35 -12.07 -2.53
CA PHE A 91 2.54 -12.76 -3.54
C PHE A 91 3.04 -14.18 -3.73
N GLU A 92 2.13 -15.12 -3.94
CA GLU A 92 2.47 -16.51 -4.28
C GLU A 92 2.89 -16.64 -5.76
N GLU A 93 2.39 -15.75 -6.63
CA GLU A 93 2.64 -15.77 -8.07
C GLU A 93 3.39 -14.52 -8.54
N GLN A 94 4.39 -14.75 -9.39
CA GLN A 94 5.21 -13.67 -9.97
C GLN A 94 4.37 -12.71 -10.82
N SER A 95 3.44 -13.25 -11.61
CA SER A 95 2.54 -12.50 -12.47
C SER A 95 1.73 -11.47 -11.67
N LYS A 96 1.19 -11.89 -10.52
CA LYS A 96 0.43 -11.01 -9.61
C LYS A 96 1.31 -9.89 -9.06
N ALA A 97 2.54 -10.19 -8.63
CA ALA A 97 3.47 -9.17 -8.13
C ALA A 97 3.77 -8.11 -9.20
N TYR A 98 4.02 -8.51 -10.45
CA TYR A 98 4.24 -7.59 -11.56
C TYR A 98 2.98 -6.83 -11.97
N GLN A 99 1.80 -7.46 -11.96
CA GLN A 99 0.53 -6.77 -12.21
C GLN A 99 0.29 -5.65 -11.21
N VAL A 100 0.50 -5.93 -9.91
CA VAL A 100 0.39 -4.90 -8.87
C VAL A 100 1.45 -3.82 -9.06
N MET A 101 2.71 -4.18 -9.35
CA MET A 101 3.75 -3.19 -9.63
C MET A 101 3.38 -2.26 -10.78
N THR A 102 2.82 -2.79 -11.88
CA THR A 102 2.35 -1.99 -13.02
C THR A 102 1.22 -1.05 -12.60
N ALA A 103 0.20 -1.55 -11.91
CA ALA A 103 -0.90 -0.72 -11.42
C ALA A 103 -0.41 0.41 -10.48
N LEU A 104 0.56 0.10 -9.60
CA LEU A 104 1.19 1.10 -8.73
C LEU A 104 1.93 2.18 -9.53
N MET A 105 2.67 1.79 -10.56
CA MET A 105 3.34 2.76 -11.43
C MET A 105 2.34 3.63 -12.18
N GLU A 106 1.27 3.06 -12.72
CA GLU A 106 0.23 3.79 -13.46
C GLU A 106 -0.44 4.86 -12.60
N ILE A 107 -0.79 4.55 -11.34
CA ILE A 107 -1.43 5.54 -10.47
C ILE A 107 -0.44 6.61 -10.00
N MET A 108 0.85 6.31 -9.85
CA MET A 108 1.86 7.24 -9.33
C MET A 108 2.55 8.09 -10.41
N THR A 109 2.05 8.06 -11.65
CA THR A 109 2.58 8.86 -12.77
C THR A 109 1.94 10.24 -12.83
#